data_AF-A0A3N5XB89-F1
#
_entry.id   AF-A0A3N5XB89-F1
#
_cell.length_a   1.000
_cell.length_b   1.000
_cell.length_c   1.000
_cell.angle_alpha   90.00
_cell.angle_beta   90.00
_cell.angle_gamma   90.00
#
_symmetry.space_group_name_H-M   'P 1'
#
loop_
_entity.id
_entity.type
_entity.pdbx_description
1 polymer ?
#
loop_
_entity_poly.entity_id
_entity_poly.type
_entity_poly.pdbx_seq_one_letter_code
_entity_poly.pdbx_strand_id
1 'polypeptide(L)'
;MMSKTEPWLSGSRTGISPFLAPLLYSFDQAREDLERFTEGLTSEQIWAQHGSVNPVGREVRHIGGAVDRLMTYLQGRQLDERQLGELQTEFEAGASRKELLAGMDAAFRRAEAVVRS
;
A
#
# COMPACT_ATOMS: atom_id res chain seq x y z
N MET A 1 12.40 4.73 23.76
CA MET A 1 11.36 4.98 22.74
C MET A 1 10.11 4.23 23.17
N MET A 2 8.99 4.90 23.41
CA MET A 2 7.73 4.17 23.66
C MET A 2 7.31 3.48 22.38
N SER A 3 7.07 2.18 22.45
CA SER A 3 6.47 1.42 21.35
C SER A 3 5.12 2.03 21.04
N LYS A 4 4.91 2.45 19.79
CA LYS A 4 3.57 2.83 19.33
C LYS A 4 2.70 1.58 19.41
N THR A 5 1.48 1.70 19.92
CA THR A 5 0.50 0.61 19.90
C THR A 5 0.21 0.24 18.46
N GLU A 6 0.36 -1.03 18.10
CA GLU A 6 0.01 -1.51 16.76
C GLU A 6 -1.45 -1.18 16.43
N PRO A 7 -1.76 -0.71 15.21
CA PRO A 7 -3.12 -0.40 14.77
C PRO A 7 -4.17 -1.43 15.19
N TRP A 8 -3.91 -2.73 15.05
CA TRP A 8 -4.89 -3.77 15.41
C TRP A 8 -5.15 -3.89 16.92
N LEU A 9 -4.27 -3.38 17.79
CA LEU A 9 -4.47 -3.30 19.25
C LEU A 9 -5.01 -1.95 19.71
N SER A 10 -5.09 -0.96 18.82
CA SER A 10 -5.43 0.42 19.20
C SER A 10 -6.90 0.63 19.59
N GLY A 11 -7.80 -0.24 19.13
CA GLY A 11 -9.25 -0.05 19.28
C GLY A 11 -9.79 1.20 18.57
N SER A 12 -9.00 1.82 17.67
CA SER A 12 -9.32 3.12 17.06
C SER A 12 -10.48 3.07 16.05
N ARG A 13 -10.78 1.91 15.47
CA ARG A 13 -11.92 1.76 14.54
C ARG A 13 -13.14 1.22 15.26
N THR A 14 -14.20 2.02 15.33
CA THR A 14 -15.51 1.65 15.85
C THR A 14 -16.50 1.39 14.71
N GLY A 15 -17.56 0.62 14.97
CA GLY A 15 -18.65 0.40 14.01
C GLY A 15 -18.28 -0.43 12.76
N ILE A 16 -17.15 -1.15 12.80
CA ILE A 16 -16.72 -2.05 11.72
C ILE A 16 -17.05 -3.50 12.06
N SER A 17 -17.42 -4.29 11.04
CA SER A 17 -17.60 -5.74 11.20
C SER A 17 -16.29 -6.40 11.63
N PRO A 18 -16.31 -7.35 12.59
CA PRO A 18 -15.13 -8.13 12.95
C PRO A 18 -14.48 -8.87 11.76
N PHE A 19 -15.24 -9.17 10.72
CA PHE A 19 -14.73 -9.82 9.50
C PHE A 19 -13.96 -8.85 8.59
N LEU A 20 -14.29 -7.55 8.62
CA LEU A 20 -13.61 -6.52 7.84
C LEU A 20 -12.46 -5.87 8.62
N ALA A 21 -12.47 -5.97 9.94
CA ALA A 21 -11.47 -5.33 10.80
C ALA A 21 -10.02 -5.71 10.46
N PRO A 22 -9.66 -7.00 10.24
CA PRO A 22 -8.28 -7.36 9.91
C PRO A 22 -7.78 -6.68 8.62
N LEU A 23 -8.63 -6.57 7.60
CA LEU A 23 -8.30 -5.90 6.35
C LEU A 23 -8.09 -4.40 6.56
N LEU A 24 -8.98 -3.74 7.31
CA LEU A 24 -8.88 -2.30 7.53
C LEU A 24 -7.70 -1.91 8.41
N TYR A 25 -7.36 -2.75 9.39
CA TYR A 25 -6.18 -2.55 10.23
C TYR A 25 -4.88 -2.89 9.50
N SER A 26 -4.88 -3.81 8.53
CA SER A 26 -3.66 -4.07 7.73
C SER A 26 -3.28 -2.87 6.85
N PHE A 27 -4.27 -2.11 6.34
CA PHE A 27 -3.99 -0.84 5.65
C PHE A 27 -3.45 0.23 6.60
N ASP A 28 -3.95 0.33 7.82
CA ASP A 28 -3.40 1.25 8.82
C ASP A 28 -1.96 0.85 9.17
N GLN A 29 -1.70 -0.44 9.40
CA GLN A 29 -0.35 -0.94 9.66
C GLN A 29 0.59 -0.59 8.52
N ALA A 30 0.21 -0.90 7.27
CA ALA A 30 1.04 -0.63 6.11
C ALA A 30 1.33 0.86 5.94
N ARG A 31 0.38 1.76 6.24
CA ARG A 31 0.65 3.20 6.26
C ARG A 31 1.70 3.58 7.30
N GLU A 32 1.56 3.08 8.52
CA GLU A 32 2.48 3.40 9.61
C GLU A 32 3.89 2.85 9.35
N ASP A 33 3.96 1.60 8.92
CA ASP A 33 5.23 0.91 8.63
C ASP A 33 5.94 1.59 7.45
N LEU A 34 5.23 1.86 6.35
CA LEU A 34 5.85 2.46 5.18
C LEU A 34 6.26 3.91 5.42
N GLU A 35 5.50 4.69 6.20
CA GLU A 35 5.96 6.01 6.62
C GLU A 35 7.26 5.89 7.44
N ARG A 36 7.28 5.02 8.45
CA ARG A 36 8.41 4.85 9.37
C ARG A 36 9.66 4.29 8.70
N PHE A 37 9.55 3.18 7.97
CA PHE A 37 10.71 2.45 7.44
C PHE A 37 11.27 3.07 6.17
N THR A 38 10.53 3.97 5.52
CA THR A 38 11.06 4.76 4.39
C THR A 38 11.52 6.16 4.80
N GLU A 39 11.35 6.54 6.07
CA GLU A 39 11.77 7.85 6.57
C GLU A 39 13.28 8.07 6.36
N GLY A 40 13.63 9.24 5.82
CA GLY A 40 15.02 9.63 5.58
C GLY A 40 15.69 9.02 4.34
N LEU A 41 15.04 8.08 3.62
CA LEU A 41 15.58 7.55 2.38
C LEU A 41 15.53 8.61 1.26
N THR A 42 16.63 8.74 0.51
CA THR A 42 16.66 9.56 -0.70
C THR A 42 15.96 8.85 -1.86
N SER A 43 15.61 9.60 -2.91
CA SER A 43 15.04 9.00 -4.13
C SER A 43 15.96 7.94 -4.73
N GLU A 44 17.28 8.17 -4.71
CA GLU A 44 18.27 7.22 -5.21
C GLU A 44 18.28 5.93 -4.38
N GLN A 45 18.21 6.04 -3.05
CA GLN A 45 18.16 4.88 -2.16
C GLN A 45 16.86 4.08 -2.30
N ILE A 46 15.73 4.77 -2.52
CA ILE A 46 14.43 4.13 -2.76
C ILE A 46 14.43 3.24 -4.00
N TRP A 47 15.16 3.67 -5.04
CA TRP A 47 15.24 2.96 -6.32
C TRP A 47 16.50 2.11 -6.47
N ALA A 48 17.36 2.05 -5.44
CA ALA A 48 18.55 1.23 -5.47
C ALA A 48 18.20 -0.27 -5.43
N GLN A 49 18.86 -1.04 -6.30
CA GLN A 49 18.80 -2.49 -6.30
C GLN A 49 19.91 -3.05 -5.40
N HIS A 50 19.56 -3.86 -4.40
CA HIS A 50 20.52 -4.51 -3.51
C HIS A 50 20.49 -6.03 -3.70
N GLY A 51 21.46 -6.55 -4.47
CA GLY A 51 21.50 -7.96 -4.81
C GLY A 51 20.22 -8.39 -5.53
N SER A 52 19.56 -9.44 -5.04
CA SER A 52 18.29 -9.93 -5.58
C SER A 52 17.04 -9.29 -4.96
N VAL A 53 17.19 -8.33 -4.03
CA VAL A 53 16.05 -7.67 -3.37
C VAL A 53 15.55 -6.54 -4.24
N ASN A 54 14.25 -6.57 -4.55
CA ASN A 54 13.59 -5.51 -5.33
C ASN A 54 13.77 -4.12 -4.67
N PRO A 55 13.77 -3.04 -5.45
CA PRO A 55 13.87 -1.69 -4.90
C PRO A 55 12.66 -1.37 -4.02
N VAL A 56 12.86 -0.58 -2.96
CA VAL A 56 11.79 -0.15 -2.06
C VAL A 56 10.67 0.54 -2.83
N GLY A 57 11.01 1.38 -3.81
CA GLY A 57 10.03 2.08 -4.65
C GLY A 57 9.12 1.14 -5.42
N ARG A 58 9.67 0.02 -5.91
CA ARG A 58 8.90 -1.02 -6.61
C ARG A 58 7.96 -1.74 -5.64
N GLU A 59 8.41 -2.09 -4.44
CA GLU A 59 7.57 -2.75 -3.43
C GLU A 59 6.40 -1.87 -2.97
N VAL A 60 6.64 -0.57 -2.69
CA VAL A 60 5.56 0.36 -2.29
C VAL A 60 4.52 0.50 -3.41
N ARG A 61 4.98 0.63 -4.66
CA ARG A 61 4.08 0.68 -5.82
C ARG A 61 3.30 -0.62 -5.99
N HIS A 62 3.98 -1.76 -5.83
CA HIS A 62 3.37 -3.08 -5.92
C HIS A 62 2.28 -3.29 -4.87
N ILE A 63 2.47 -2.86 -3.62
CA ILE A 63 1.47 -2.95 -2.55
C ILE A 63 0.18 -2.23 -2.97
N GLY A 64 0.28 -0.98 -3.42
CA GLY A 64 -0.88 -0.21 -3.88
C GLY A 64 -1.56 -0.85 -5.10
N GLY A 65 -0.78 -1.25 -6.11
CA GLY A 65 -1.29 -1.90 -7.32
C GLY A 65 -1.94 -3.25 -7.04
N ALA A 66 -1.36 -4.07 -6.17
CA ALA A 66 -1.91 -5.36 -5.77
C ALA A 66 -3.25 -5.21 -5.08
N VAL A 67 -3.40 -4.23 -4.18
CA VAL A 67 -4.68 -3.93 -3.53
C VAL A 67 -5.74 -3.49 -4.54
N ASP A 68 -5.41 -2.59 -5.48
CA ASP A 68 -6.34 -2.15 -6.55
C ASP A 68 -6.85 -3.33 -7.38
N ARG A 69 -5.95 -4.25 -7.76
CA ARG A 69 -6.28 -5.47 -8.51
C ARG A 69 -7.12 -6.44 -7.68
N LEU A 70 -6.79 -6.66 -6.40
CA LEU A 70 -7.58 -7.54 -5.51
C LEU A 70 -9.01 -7.03 -5.31
N MET A 71 -9.20 -5.72 -5.19
CA MET A 71 -10.55 -5.14 -5.10
C MET A 71 -11.34 -5.30 -6.41
N THR A 72 -10.65 -5.26 -7.55
CA THR A 72 -11.27 -5.53 -8.85
C THR A 72 -11.80 -6.96 -8.91
N TYR A 73 -11.01 -7.93 -8.47
CA TYR A 73 -11.43 -9.33 -8.41
C TYR A 73 -12.53 -9.58 -7.37
N LEU A 74 -12.48 -8.91 -6.22
CA LEU A 74 -13.53 -8.97 -5.20
C LEU A 74 -14.90 -8.59 -5.77
N GLN A 75 -14.93 -7.65 -6.72
CA GLN A 75 -16.14 -7.21 -7.41
C GLN A 75 -16.52 -8.08 -8.62
N GLY A 76 -15.85 -9.21 -8.84
CA GLY A 76 -16.11 -10.11 -9.97
C GLY A 76 -15.69 -9.54 -11.33
N ARG A 77 -14.85 -8.50 -11.34
CA ARG A 77 -14.36 -7.84 -12.56
C ARG A 77 -12.99 -8.38 -12.98
N GLN A 78 -12.63 -8.15 -14.24
CA GLN A 78 -11.30 -8.42 -14.78
C GLN A 78 -10.45 -7.15 -14.79
N LEU A 79 -9.13 -7.30 -14.87
CA LEU A 79 -8.22 -6.16 -14.95
C LEU A 79 -8.42 -5.39 -16.26
N ASP A 80 -8.37 -4.07 -16.18
CA ASP A 80 -8.38 -3.20 -17.36
C ASP A 80 -6.97 -2.92 -17.89
N GLU A 81 -6.88 -2.30 -19.08
CA GLU A 81 -5.61 -1.96 -19.71
C GLU A 81 -4.75 -1.02 -18.85
N ARG A 82 -5.39 -0.14 -18.06
CA ARG A 82 -4.68 0.76 -17.14
C ARG A 82 -3.97 -0.05 -16.06
N GLN A 83 -4.66 -1.00 -15.40
CA GLN A 83 -4.08 -1.84 -14.35
C GLN A 83 -2.98 -2.75 -14.88
N LEU A 84 -3.12 -3.25 -16.11
CA LEU A 84 -2.09 -4.05 -16.78
C LEU A 84 -0.87 -3.19 -17.14
N GLY A 85 -1.08 -1.96 -17.61
CA GLY A 85 0.01 -1.00 -17.86
C GLY A 85 0.75 -0.63 -16.59
N GLU A 86 0.04 -0.32 -15.51
CA GLU A 86 0.62 -0.02 -14.19
C GLU A 86 1.45 -1.19 -13.64
N LEU A 87 1.01 -2.44 -13.87
CA LEU A 87 1.76 -3.64 -13.48
C LEU A 87 3.11 -3.75 -14.21
N GLN A 88 3.14 -3.41 -15.50
CA GLN A 88 4.36 -3.45 -16.31
C GLN A 88 5.37 -2.37 -15.91
N THR A 89 4.89 -1.23 -15.44
CA THR A 89 5.73 -0.09 -15.04
C THR A 89 6.12 -0.11 -13.57
N GLU A 90 5.85 -1.20 -12.83
CA GLU A 90 6.18 -1.28 -11.40
C GLU A 90 7.67 -1.07 -11.10
N PHE A 91 8.56 -1.41 -12.04
CA PHE A 91 10.01 -1.20 -11.95
C PHE A 91 10.50 0.17 -12.41
N GLU A 92 9.64 1.02 -12.99
CA GLU A 92 10.06 2.33 -13.49
C GLU A 92 10.46 3.26 -12.34
N ALA A 93 11.75 3.56 -12.25
CA ALA A 93 12.29 4.42 -11.22
C ALA A 93 11.91 5.89 -11.41
N GLY A 94 12.09 6.69 -10.37
CA GLY A 94 12.01 8.16 -10.43
C GLY A 94 10.95 8.80 -9.55
N ALA A 95 9.94 8.05 -9.11
CA ALA A 95 8.96 8.58 -8.15
C ALA A 95 9.62 8.80 -6.78
N SER A 96 9.38 9.95 -6.17
CA SER A 96 9.83 10.26 -4.81
C SER A 96 9.09 9.42 -3.77
N ARG A 97 9.66 9.34 -2.56
CA ARG A 97 9.00 8.78 -1.37
C ARG A 97 7.56 9.27 -1.23
N LYS A 98 7.37 10.59 -1.34
CA LYS A 98 6.08 11.25 -1.16
C LYS A 98 5.06 10.79 -2.20
N GLU A 99 5.47 10.69 -3.46
CA GLU A 99 4.58 10.24 -4.55
C GLU A 99 4.20 8.77 -4.40
N LEU A 100 5.14 7.92 -4.00
CA LEU A 100 4.89 6.50 -3.76
C LEU A 100 3.89 6.29 -2.61
N LEU A 101 4.11 6.94 -1.46
CA LEU A 101 3.21 6.84 -0.31
C LEU A 101 1.83 7.43 -0.61
N ALA A 102 1.76 8.54 -1.34
CA ALA A 102 0.49 9.13 -1.77
C ALA A 102 -0.28 8.20 -2.74
N GLY A 103 0.42 7.56 -3.69
CA GLY A 103 -0.19 6.60 -4.61
C GLY A 103 -0.74 5.37 -3.89
N MET A 104 0.03 4.81 -2.95
CA MET A 104 -0.41 3.70 -2.11
C MET A 104 -1.61 4.08 -1.23
N ASP A 105 -1.58 5.23 -0.56
CA ASP A 105 -2.70 5.67 0.29
C ASP A 105 -3.97 5.90 -0.55
N ALA A 106 -3.85 6.45 -1.75
CA ALA A 106 -4.98 6.59 -2.67
C ALA A 106 -5.58 5.22 -3.05
N ALA A 107 -4.75 4.20 -3.29
CA ALA A 107 -5.23 2.84 -3.55
C ALA A 107 -5.95 2.24 -2.33
N PHE A 108 -5.40 2.41 -1.13
CA PHE A 108 -6.04 1.93 0.10
C PHE A 108 -7.38 2.62 0.35
N ARG A 109 -7.47 3.94 0.15
CA ARG A 109 -8.76 4.67 0.29
C ARG A 109 -9.82 4.16 -0.68
N ARG A 110 -9.45 3.84 -1.93
CA ARG A 110 -10.38 3.22 -2.89
C ARG A 110 -10.81 1.84 -2.41
N ALA A 111 -9.88 1.02 -1.92
CA ALA A 111 -10.20 -0.30 -1.39
C ALA A 111 -11.12 -0.24 -0.17
N GLU A 112 -10.86 0.68 0.76
CA GLU A 112 -11.72 0.93 1.92
C GLU A 112 -13.15 1.31 1.51
N ALA A 113 -13.32 2.08 0.42
CA ALA A 113 -14.64 2.41 -0.11
C ALA A 113 -15.34 1.15 -0.68
N VAL A 114 -14.61 0.30 -1.41
CA VAL A 114 -15.16 -0.95 -1.98
C VAL A 114 -15.62 -1.92 -0.89
N VAL A 115 -14.86 -2.09 0.19
CA VAL A 115 -15.23 -3.07 1.24
C VAL A 115 -16.27 -2.55 2.22
N ARG A 116 -16.65 -1.28 2.12
CA ARG A 116 -17.70 -0.65 2.95
C ARG A 116 -19.03 -0.49 2.21
N SER A 117 -19.08 -0.70 0.90
CA SER A 117 -20.31 -0.70 0.10
C SER A 117 -21.08 -2.00 0.26
#